data_AF-A0A1I5ZPK3-F1
#
_entry.id   AF-A0A1I5ZPK3-F1
#
_cell.length_a   1.000
_cell.length_b   1.000
_cell.length_c   1.000
_cell.angle_alpha   90.00
_cell.angle_beta   90.00
_cell.angle_gamma   90.00
#
_symmetry.space_group_name_H-M   'P 1'
#
loop_
_entity.id
_entity.type
_entity.pdbx_description
1 polymer ?
#
loop_
_entity_poly.entity_id
_entity_poly.type
_entity_poly.pdbx_seq_one_letter_code
_entity_poly.pdbx_strand_id
1 'polypeptide(L)'
;MSKLYFLLLLLCFLITIPAHAQQPAATGEAATPVLTRLDTARAVHELFKSRRGGGFGWLAFGGVGMAASIIPAQQATSAGVWTPGVVIGSGLALLGTKKVIQFGWGREQRVLRDLAATGHLPADVVRRLRDNFAPLHGTASAPNPFLALSSTSPAPTPGSSGPAPQNTETPVTDAPLAAPPQTLADARQDTLDAVLGLFLAKRLNGQLPILLALPGLRLMTGASGTSTPSTPYSQPQSNEPSGGQIALGLALMTGGVAYMYIHNAPYSTDKFEALRTSYLAGTPLPASLRAQLKTKHIASGRTYRERLERRAARRRK
;
A
#
# COMPACT_ATOMS: atom_id res chain seq x y z
N MET A 1 -25.85 -31.99 -13.54
CA MET A 1 -25.35 -30.72 -14.11
C MET A 1 -24.35 -29.96 -13.22
N SER A 2 -24.35 -30.10 -11.88
CA SER A 2 -23.46 -29.32 -10.98
C SER A 2 -21.97 -29.66 -11.05
N LYS A 3 -21.58 -30.90 -11.36
CA LYS A 3 -20.17 -31.33 -11.40
C LYS A 3 -19.37 -30.70 -12.55
N LEU A 4 -20.02 -30.41 -13.68
CA LEU A 4 -19.35 -29.80 -14.85
C LEU A 4 -18.98 -28.34 -14.59
N TYR A 5 -19.86 -27.58 -13.92
CA TYR A 5 -19.61 -26.18 -13.55
C TYR A 5 -18.47 -26.05 -12.53
N PHE A 6 -18.38 -26.96 -11.57
CA PHE A 6 -17.30 -26.94 -10.58
C PHE A 6 -15.93 -27.21 -11.22
N LEU A 7 -15.88 -28.15 -12.17
CA LEU A 7 -14.65 -28.47 -12.91
C LEU A 7 -14.24 -27.31 -13.85
N LEU A 8 -15.21 -26.63 -14.48
CA LEU A 8 -14.96 -25.47 -15.33
C LEU A 8 -14.47 -24.26 -14.53
N LEU A 9 -15.02 -24.01 -13.33
CA LEU A 9 -14.57 -22.94 -12.42
C LEU A 9 -13.16 -23.20 -11.88
N LEU A 10 -12.83 -24.46 -11.58
CA LEU A 10 -11.49 -24.87 -11.16
C LEU A 10 -10.47 -24.73 -12.31
N LEU A 11 -10.88 -25.06 -13.54
CA LEU A 11 -10.05 -24.90 -14.74
C LEU A 11 -9.77 -23.41 -15.04
N CYS A 12 -10.77 -22.54 -14.92
CA CYS A 12 -10.60 -21.09 -15.12
C CYS A 12 -9.64 -20.46 -14.09
N PHE A 13 -9.57 -20.99 -12.87
CA PHE A 13 -8.64 -20.49 -11.84
C PHE A 13 -7.19 -20.94 -12.06
N LEU A 14 -6.96 -22.07 -12.74
CA LEU A 14 -5.60 -22.56 -13.06
C LEU A 14 -4.94 -21.79 -14.21
N ILE A 15 -5.72 -21.10 -15.05
CA ILE A 15 -5.22 -20.41 -16.26
C ILE A 15 -4.73 -18.98 -15.96
N THR A 16 -5.02 -18.41 -14.77
CA THR A 16 -4.58 -17.06 -14.39
C THR A 16 -3.25 -17.03 -13.62
N ILE A 17 -2.33 -17.94 -13.94
CA ILE A 17 -0.92 -17.72 -13.59
C ILE A 17 -0.36 -16.75 -14.63
N PRO A 18 0.10 -15.53 -14.27
CA PRO A 18 0.73 -14.66 -15.24
C PRO A 18 2.02 -15.34 -15.69
N ALA A 19 1.99 -15.93 -16.89
CA ALA A 19 3.17 -16.35 -17.62
C ALA A 19 4.02 -15.10 -17.85
N HIS A 20 4.95 -14.84 -16.94
CA HIS A 20 5.98 -13.84 -17.18
C HIS A 20 6.79 -14.39 -18.35
N ALA A 21 6.61 -13.77 -19.51
CA ALA A 21 7.40 -14.06 -20.70
C ALA A 21 8.88 -13.97 -20.31
N GLN A 22 9.57 -15.10 -20.30
CA GLN A 22 11.02 -15.15 -20.18
C GLN A 22 11.58 -14.48 -21.42
N GLN A 23 12.02 -13.23 -21.25
CA GLN A 23 12.68 -12.49 -22.30
C GLN A 23 14.02 -13.20 -22.59
N PRO A 24 14.27 -13.65 -23.83
CA PRO A 24 15.51 -14.35 -24.16
C PRO A 24 16.70 -13.41 -23.90
N ALA A 25 17.57 -13.83 -22.99
CA ALA A 25 18.77 -13.09 -22.65
C ALA A 25 19.71 -13.08 -23.86
N ALA A 26 19.96 -11.91 -24.41
CA ALA A 26 20.99 -11.71 -25.42
C ALA A 26 22.36 -12.04 -24.81
N THR A 27 23.03 -13.03 -25.39
CA THR A 27 24.41 -13.43 -25.10
C THR A 27 25.37 -12.37 -25.64
N GLY A 28 25.49 -11.27 -24.91
CA GLY A 28 26.58 -10.31 -25.05
C GLY A 28 27.50 -10.45 -23.84
N GLU A 29 28.77 -10.76 -24.09
CA GLU A 29 29.85 -10.84 -23.11
C GLU A 29 30.18 -9.42 -22.59
N ALA A 30 29.25 -8.87 -21.81
CA ALA A 30 29.37 -7.53 -21.23
C ALA A 30 30.07 -7.64 -19.87
N ALA A 31 31.12 -6.84 -19.71
CA ALA A 31 31.90 -6.67 -18.48
C ALA A 31 30.99 -6.69 -17.24
N THR A 32 31.27 -7.61 -16.30
CA THR A 32 30.43 -7.86 -15.13
C THR A 32 30.18 -6.55 -14.36
N PRO A 33 28.98 -5.96 -14.48
CA PRO A 33 28.70 -4.71 -13.81
C PRO A 33 28.65 -4.95 -12.30
N VAL A 34 29.44 -4.19 -11.55
CA VAL A 34 29.49 -4.28 -10.09
C VAL A 34 28.16 -3.74 -9.53
N LEU A 35 27.27 -4.62 -9.11
CA LEU A 35 26.03 -4.24 -8.42
C LEU A 35 26.35 -3.45 -7.16
N THR A 36 25.69 -2.30 -6.97
CA THR A 36 25.85 -1.55 -5.72
C THR A 36 25.09 -2.24 -4.57
N ARG A 37 25.56 -2.04 -3.33
CA ARG A 37 24.88 -2.53 -2.13
C ARG A 37 23.45 -1.99 -2.02
N LEU A 38 23.22 -0.78 -2.52
CA LEU A 38 21.93 -0.10 -2.48
C LEU A 38 20.92 -0.76 -3.45
N ASP A 39 21.35 -1.08 -4.67
CA ASP A 39 20.51 -1.80 -5.65
C ASP A 39 20.10 -3.17 -5.11
N THR A 40 21.04 -3.83 -4.43
CA THR A 40 20.79 -5.13 -3.83
C THR A 40 19.79 -5.05 -2.67
N ALA A 41 19.91 -4.04 -1.80
CA ALA A 41 18.94 -3.79 -0.74
C ALA A 41 17.53 -3.51 -1.29
N ARG A 42 17.44 -2.73 -2.38
CA ARG A 42 16.16 -2.46 -3.07
C ARG A 42 15.54 -3.71 -3.67
N ALA A 43 16.36 -4.55 -4.31
CA ALA A 43 15.89 -5.82 -4.88
C ALA A 43 15.37 -6.77 -3.79
N VAL A 44 16.05 -6.83 -2.63
CA VAL A 44 15.56 -7.59 -1.46
C VAL A 44 14.21 -7.05 -0.99
N HIS A 45 14.07 -5.73 -0.88
CA HIS A 45 12.82 -5.12 -0.45
C HIS A 45 11.65 -5.48 -1.37
N GLU A 46 11.85 -5.35 -2.69
CA GLU A 46 10.83 -5.71 -3.69
C GLU A 46 10.50 -7.21 -3.68
N LEU A 47 11.50 -8.09 -3.51
CA LEU A 47 11.28 -9.53 -3.33
C LEU A 47 10.37 -9.81 -2.12
N PHE A 48 10.69 -9.26 -0.95
CA PHE A 48 9.92 -9.49 0.26
C PHE A 48 8.51 -8.89 0.18
N LYS A 49 8.38 -7.71 -0.44
CA LYS A 49 7.09 -7.05 -0.70
C LYS A 49 6.21 -7.89 -1.62
N SER A 50 6.74 -8.34 -2.74
CA SER A 50 6.02 -9.20 -3.70
C SER A 50 5.60 -10.53 -3.06
N ARG A 51 6.51 -11.20 -2.34
CA ARG A 51 6.21 -12.49 -1.69
C ARG A 51 5.19 -12.35 -0.55
N ARG A 52 5.20 -11.23 0.20
CA ARG A 52 4.15 -10.93 1.20
C ARG A 52 2.78 -10.79 0.55
N GLY A 53 2.68 -10.03 -0.55
CA GLY A 53 1.43 -9.87 -1.30
C GLY A 53 0.85 -11.22 -1.73
N GLY A 54 1.70 -12.12 -2.24
CA GLY A 54 1.30 -13.48 -2.57
C GLY A 54 0.81 -14.29 -1.37
N GLY A 55 1.46 -14.16 -0.20
CA GLY A 55 1.03 -14.82 1.04
C GLY A 55 -0.37 -14.40 1.50
N PHE A 56 -0.68 -13.10 1.43
CA PHE A 56 -2.02 -12.59 1.70
C PHE A 56 -3.05 -13.11 0.70
N GLY A 57 -2.69 -13.23 -0.58
CA GLY A 57 -3.56 -13.83 -1.60
C GLY A 57 -3.95 -15.27 -1.25
N TRP A 58 -2.99 -16.11 -0.84
CA TRP A 58 -3.26 -17.49 -0.41
C TRP A 58 -4.09 -17.56 0.87
N LEU A 59 -3.85 -16.67 1.84
CA LEU A 59 -4.66 -16.56 3.05
C LEU A 59 -6.10 -16.17 2.74
N ALA A 60 -6.29 -15.16 1.89
CA ALA A 60 -7.62 -14.71 1.49
C ALA A 60 -8.36 -15.82 0.73
N PHE A 61 -7.70 -16.49 -0.21
CA PHE A 61 -8.29 -17.58 -0.99
C PHE A 61 -8.63 -18.80 -0.12
N GLY A 62 -7.71 -19.21 0.77
CA GLY A 62 -7.96 -20.31 1.71
C GLY A 62 -9.07 -19.99 2.72
N GLY A 63 -9.12 -18.75 3.22
CA GLY A 63 -10.17 -18.26 4.10
C GLY A 63 -11.55 -18.27 3.44
N VAL A 64 -11.65 -17.77 2.21
CA VAL A 64 -12.90 -17.81 1.43
C VAL A 64 -13.33 -19.25 1.12
N GLY A 65 -12.38 -20.12 0.75
CA GLY A 65 -12.65 -21.54 0.48
C GLY A 65 -13.21 -22.27 1.70
N MET A 66 -12.62 -22.05 2.88
CA MET A 66 -13.17 -22.58 4.14
C MET A 66 -14.57 -22.03 4.41
N ALA A 67 -14.76 -20.71 4.30
CA ALA A 67 -16.05 -20.08 4.56
C ALA A 67 -17.16 -20.64 3.66
N ALA A 68 -16.89 -20.77 2.36
CA ALA A 68 -17.86 -21.29 1.38
C ALA A 68 -18.23 -22.75 1.64
N SER A 69 -17.34 -23.54 2.22
CA SER A 69 -17.54 -24.97 2.49
C SER A 69 -18.27 -25.29 3.81
N ILE A 70 -18.34 -24.32 4.73
CA ILE A 70 -19.04 -24.45 6.01
C ILE A 70 -20.54 -24.17 5.84
N ILE A 71 -20.93 -23.33 4.86
CA ILE A 71 -22.33 -22.93 4.64
C ILE A 71 -23.26 -24.13 4.33
N PRO A 72 -22.94 -25.05 3.40
CA PRO A 72 -23.83 -26.17 3.07
C PRO A 72 -23.76 -27.30 4.10
N ALA A 73 -22.64 -27.43 4.82
CA ALA A 73 -22.39 -28.51 5.77
C ALA A 73 -23.34 -28.47 6.98
N GLN A 74 -23.88 -27.29 7.31
CA GLN A 74 -24.80 -27.14 8.43
C GLN A 74 -26.24 -27.57 8.15
N GLN A 75 -26.60 -27.83 6.89
CA GLN A 75 -27.93 -28.33 6.52
C GLN A 75 -27.97 -29.85 6.33
N ALA A 76 -26.82 -30.52 6.34
CA ALA A 76 -26.71 -31.97 6.21
C ALA A 76 -26.38 -32.58 7.58
N THR A 77 -27.37 -33.29 8.12
CA THR A 77 -27.39 -33.92 9.44
C THR A 77 -26.30 -34.96 9.66
N SER A 78 -25.78 -34.97 10.90
CA SER A 78 -25.24 -36.12 11.66
C SER A 78 -24.36 -37.15 10.93
N ALA A 79 -23.19 -36.73 10.46
CA ALA A 79 -21.97 -37.54 10.45
C ALA A 79 -20.80 -36.60 10.16
N GLY A 80 -19.63 -36.81 10.77
CA GLY A 80 -18.44 -35.97 10.62
C GLY A 80 -17.83 -36.02 9.21
N VAL A 81 -18.59 -35.61 8.20
CA VAL A 81 -18.17 -35.53 6.81
C VAL A 81 -17.35 -34.27 6.67
N TRP A 82 -16.03 -34.45 6.66
CA TRP A 82 -15.07 -33.42 6.31
C TRP A 82 -15.41 -32.92 4.91
N THR A 83 -16.03 -31.75 4.79
CA THR A 83 -16.31 -31.18 3.48
C THR A 83 -14.98 -30.89 2.78
N PRO A 84 -14.77 -31.39 1.55
CA PRO A 84 -13.49 -31.24 0.85
C PRO A 84 -12.98 -29.80 0.79
N GLY A 85 -13.90 -28.82 0.77
CA GLY A 85 -13.55 -27.40 0.78
C GLY A 85 -12.91 -26.91 2.08
N VAL A 86 -13.23 -27.48 3.25
CA VAL A 86 -12.57 -27.12 4.52
C VAL A 86 -11.14 -27.62 4.51
N VAL A 87 -10.91 -28.85 4.05
CA VAL A 87 -9.57 -29.46 3.95
C VAL A 87 -8.68 -28.69 2.98
N ILE A 88 -9.22 -28.36 1.79
CA ILE A 88 -8.48 -27.58 0.79
C ILE A 88 -8.23 -26.16 1.29
N GLY A 89 -9.27 -25.49 1.82
CA GLY A 89 -9.17 -24.13 2.30
C GLY A 89 -8.19 -23.97 3.48
N SER A 90 -8.18 -24.92 4.42
CA SER A 90 -7.24 -24.93 5.54
C SER A 90 -5.80 -25.19 5.08
N GLY A 91 -5.58 -26.08 4.12
CA GLY A 91 -4.27 -26.26 3.48
C GLY A 91 -3.74 -24.98 2.83
N LEU A 92 -4.59 -24.26 2.09
CA LEU A 92 -4.23 -22.99 1.45
C LEU A 92 -3.98 -21.86 2.47
N ALA A 93 -4.78 -21.81 3.54
CA ALA A 93 -4.57 -20.86 4.62
C ALA A 93 -3.24 -21.11 5.35
N LEU A 94 -2.91 -22.37 5.67
CA LEU A 94 -1.62 -22.74 6.27
C LEU A 94 -0.44 -22.36 5.37
N LEU A 95 -0.55 -22.60 4.06
CA LEU A 95 0.46 -22.16 3.08
C LEU A 95 0.61 -20.65 3.05
N GLY A 96 -0.49 -19.90 3.11
CA GLY A 96 -0.50 -18.44 3.19
C GLY A 96 0.18 -17.94 4.47
N THR A 97 -0.20 -18.46 5.64
CA THR A 97 0.39 -18.10 6.94
C THR A 97 1.90 -18.38 6.97
N LYS A 98 2.31 -19.56 6.49
CA LYS A 98 3.74 -19.93 6.38
C LYS A 98 4.50 -18.93 5.52
N LYS A 99 3.94 -18.51 4.37
CA LYS A 99 4.56 -17.49 3.52
C LYS A 99 4.64 -16.13 4.20
N VAL A 100 3.59 -15.69 4.88
CA VAL A 100 3.58 -14.38 5.57
C VAL A 100 4.64 -14.34 6.67
N ILE A 101 4.80 -15.42 7.44
CA ILE A 101 5.85 -15.52 8.47
C ILE A 101 7.24 -15.56 7.81
N GLN A 102 7.41 -16.39 6.77
CA GLN A 102 8.69 -16.56 6.09
C GLN A 102 9.20 -15.28 5.41
N PHE A 103 8.29 -14.40 4.98
CA PHE A 103 8.60 -13.11 4.34
C PHE A 103 8.19 -11.90 5.20
N GLY A 104 8.10 -12.08 6.52
CA GLY A 104 7.72 -11.00 7.43
C GLY A 104 8.72 -9.85 7.47
N TRP A 105 8.24 -8.66 7.87
CA TRP A 105 9.03 -7.44 8.02
C TRP A 105 10.29 -7.64 8.89
N GLY A 106 10.17 -8.40 9.99
CA GLY A 106 11.30 -8.67 10.88
C GLY A 106 12.39 -9.56 10.27
N ARG A 107 12.06 -10.39 9.27
CA ARG A 107 13.08 -11.17 8.54
C ARG A 107 13.76 -10.32 7.48
N GLU A 108 12.99 -9.51 6.76
CA GLU A 108 13.53 -8.55 5.80
C GLU A 108 14.55 -7.60 6.44
N GLN A 109 14.20 -7.01 7.59
CA GLN A 109 15.13 -6.13 8.32
C GLN A 109 16.39 -6.86 8.79
N ARG A 110 16.29 -8.13 9.19
CA ARG A 110 17.45 -8.97 9.53
C ARG A 110 18.33 -9.19 8.30
N VAL A 111 17.75 -9.58 7.17
CA VAL A 111 18.49 -9.77 5.91
C VAL A 111 19.17 -8.47 5.47
N LEU A 112 18.50 -7.33 5.56
CA LEU A 112 19.09 -6.03 5.22
C LEU A 112 20.20 -5.62 6.20
N ARG A 113 20.05 -5.95 7.48
CA ARG A 113 21.08 -5.73 8.51
C ARG A 113 22.30 -6.61 8.27
N ASP A 114 22.09 -7.88 7.98
CA ASP A 114 23.16 -8.84 7.69
C ASP A 114 23.89 -8.46 6.40
N LEU A 115 23.16 -7.99 5.39
CA LEU A 115 23.73 -7.43 4.16
C LEU A 115 24.57 -6.17 4.44
N ALA A 116 24.11 -5.29 5.32
CA ALA A 116 24.87 -4.10 5.69
C ALA A 116 26.15 -4.45 6.48
N ALA A 117 26.07 -5.43 7.38
CA ALA A 117 27.19 -5.85 8.23
C ALA A 117 28.23 -6.69 7.47
N THR A 118 27.79 -7.67 6.68
CA THR A 118 28.67 -8.66 6.04
C THR A 118 28.90 -8.39 4.56
N GLY A 119 28.07 -7.58 3.91
CA GLY A 119 28.07 -7.41 2.46
C GLY A 119 27.54 -8.60 1.67
N HIS A 120 27.09 -9.67 2.34
CA HIS A 120 26.65 -10.92 1.71
C HIS A 120 25.18 -11.17 2.02
N LEU A 121 24.46 -11.78 1.07
CA LEU A 121 23.06 -12.18 1.28
C LEU A 121 22.97 -13.66 1.65
N PRO A 122 21.97 -14.04 2.48
CA PRO A 122 21.66 -15.43 2.71
C PRO A 122 21.38 -16.17 1.40
N ALA A 123 21.92 -17.39 1.27
CA ALA A 123 21.84 -18.19 0.04
C ALA A 123 20.39 -18.42 -0.44
N ASP A 124 19.43 -18.54 0.49
CA ASP A 124 18.02 -18.73 0.16
C ASP A 124 17.37 -17.46 -0.42
N VAL A 125 17.84 -16.28 -0.05
CA VAL A 125 17.42 -14.99 -0.61
C VAL A 125 18.07 -14.78 -1.98
N VAL A 126 19.36 -15.08 -2.12
CA VAL A 126 20.09 -15.00 -3.40
C VAL A 126 19.43 -15.85 -4.47
N ARG A 127 19.10 -17.11 -4.15
CA ARG A 127 18.40 -18.01 -5.08
C ARG A 127 17.09 -17.41 -5.57
N ARG A 128 16.30 -16.82 -4.68
CA ARG A 128 14.99 -16.23 -5.01
C ARG A 128 15.08 -14.88 -5.73
N LEU A 129 16.16 -14.13 -5.52
CA LEU A 129 16.49 -12.92 -6.27
C LEU A 129 16.83 -13.28 -7.72
N ARG A 130 17.69 -14.29 -7.94
CA ARG A 130 18.13 -14.72 -9.28
C ARG A 130 16.97 -15.08 -10.22
N ASP A 131 15.93 -15.71 -9.70
CA ASP A 131 14.85 -16.22 -10.56
C ASP A 131 13.90 -15.14 -11.09
N ASN A 132 13.64 -14.06 -10.33
CA ASN A 132 12.54 -13.11 -10.65
C ASN A 132 12.82 -11.65 -10.32
N PHE A 133 13.85 -11.37 -9.53
CA PHE A 133 14.17 -10.03 -9.02
C PHE A 133 15.66 -9.75 -9.21
N ALA A 134 16.21 -10.20 -10.34
CA ALA A 134 17.58 -9.87 -10.72
C ALA A 134 17.73 -8.36 -10.54
N PRO A 135 18.70 -7.88 -9.74
CA PRO A 135 18.82 -6.46 -9.47
C PRO A 135 18.99 -5.76 -10.81
N LEU A 136 17.97 -5.02 -11.20
CA LEU A 136 18.00 -4.25 -12.43
C LEU A 136 19.17 -3.29 -12.27
N HIS A 137 20.22 -3.50 -13.07
CA HIS A 137 21.32 -2.56 -13.18
C HIS A 137 20.70 -1.19 -13.36
N GLY A 138 21.16 -0.21 -12.58
CA GLY A 138 20.61 1.14 -12.62
C GLY A 138 20.47 1.60 -14.06
N THR A 139 19.24 1.56 -14.59
CA THR A 139 18.90 2.49 -15.65
C THR A 139 19.14 3.84 -15.00
N ALA A 140 20.04 4.61 -15.60
CA ALA A 140 20.53 5.89 -15.10
C ALA A 140 19.45 6.99 -14.97
N SER A 141 18.18 6.62 -14.79
CA SER A 141 17.01 7.50 -14.82
C SER A 141 16.45 7.82 -13.42
N ALA A 142 17.12 7.43 -12.34
CA ALA A 142 16.83 7.97 -11.02
C ALA A 142 18.03 8.80 -10.53
N PRO A 143 17.98 10.15 -10.69
CA PRO A 143 19.00 11.04 -10.13
C PRO A 143 19.17 10.78 -8.64
N ASN A 144 20.41 10.53 -8.24
CA ASN A 144 20.80 10.30 -6.86
C ASN A 144 20.53 11.59 -6.05
N PRO A 145 19.54 11.66 -5.15
CA PRO A 145 19.11 12.91 -4.52
C PRO A 145 20.17 13.51 -3.59
N PHE A 146 21.21 12.75 -3.23
CA PHE A 146 22.30 13.20 -2.39
C PHE A 146 23.47 13.83 -3.15
N LEU A 147 23.54 13.68 -4.48
CA LEU A 147 24.60 14.30 -5.30
C LEU A 147 24.20 15.65 -5.91
N ALA A 148 22.90 15.98 -5.94
CA ALA A 148 22.40 17.26 -6.45
C ALA A 148 22.56 18.44 -5.47
N LEU A 149 22.92 18.19 -4.21
CA LEU A 149 23.06 19.21 -3.16
C LEU A 149 24.49 19.78 -3.05
N SER A 150 25.47 19.21 -3.76
CA SER A 150 26.88 19.61 -3.63
C SER A 150 27.41 20.43 -4.80
N SER A 151 26.59 20.72 -5.80
CA SER A 151 27.04 21.42 -7.01
C SER A 151 26.06 22.50 -7.45
N THR A 152 26.12 23.68 -6.81
CA THR A 152 26.33 24.99 -7.47
C THR A 152 26.10 26.15 -6.50
N SER A 153 27.20 26.77 -6.09
CA SER A 153 27.34 28.22 -6.09
C SER A 153 28.45 28.52 -7.11
N PRO A 154 28.34 29.58 -7.94
CA PRO A 154 28.80 30.88 -7.47
C PRO A 154 27.92 32.07 -7.87
N ALA A 155 28.15 33.16 -7.13
CA ALA A 155 27.51 34.47 -7.19
C ALA A 155 27.60 35.19 -8.55
N PRO A 156 26.65 36.10 -8.85
CA PRO A 156 26.88 37.16 -9.82
C PRO A 156 27.43 38.42 -9.14
N THR A 157 28.54 38.90 -9.69
CA THR A 157 29.23 40.18 -9.48
C THR A 157 28.35 41.39 -9.80
N PRO A 158 28.56 42.56 -9.16
CA PRO A 158 27.87 43.80 -9.49
C PRO A 158 28.63 44.64 -10.53
N GLY A 159 27.91 45.27 -11.46
CA GLY A 159 28.36 46.50 -12.14
C GLY A 159 28.23 46.52 -13.67
N SER A 160 27.36 47.40 -14.18
CA SER A 160 27.69 48.31 -15.29
C SER A 160 26.54 49.29 -15.52
N SER A 161 26.76 50.54 -15.12
CA SER A 161 25.93 51.72 -15.40
C SER A 161 26.27 52.31 -16.78
N GLY A 162 25.26 52.60 -17.60
CA GLY A 162 25.39 53.40 -18.83
C GLY A 162 24.20 54.36 -18.99
N PRO A 163 24.38 55.62 -19.47
CA PRO A 163 23.33 56.64 -19.45
C PRO A 163 22.63 56.93 -20.81
N ALA A 164 21.32 57.23 -20.73
CA ALA A 164 20.48 58.11 -21.58
C ALA A 164 20.10 57.69 -23.04
N PRO A 165 19.07 58.28 -23.70
CA PRO A 165 17.73 58.71 -23.24
C PRO A 165 16.54 58.37 -24.21
N GLN A 166 15.31 58.63 -23.75
CA GLN A 166 14.05 59.00 -24.46
C GLN A 166 13.16 57.98 -25.22
N ASN A 167 11.91 57.95 -24.75
CA ASN A 167 10.62 57.85 -25.46
C ASN A 167 10.30 56.61 -26.30
N THR A 168 9.45 55.73 -25.76
CA THR A 168 8.21 55.27 -26.40
C THR A 168 7.27 54.75 -25.32
N GLU A 169 6.09 55.34 -25.20
CA GLU A 169 4.98 54.85 -24.38
C GLU A 169 4.65 53.41 -24.77
N THR A 170 4.90 52.49 -23.84
CA THR A 170 4.44 51.10 -23.92
C THR A 170 3.43 50.89 -22.80
N PRO A 171 2.36 50.10 -23.04
CA PRO A 171 1.32 49.88 -22.06
C PRO A 171 1.95 49.19 -20.85
N VAL A 172 1.62 49.72 -19.66
CA VAL A 172 2.03 49.19 -18.35
C VAL A 172 1.61 47.71 -18.29
N THR A 173 2.54 46.86 -18.71
CA THR A 173 2.50 45.44 -18.41
C THR A 173 2.95 45.39 -16.97
N ASP A 174 1.98 45.29 -16.06
CA ASP A 174 2.17 44.94 -14.66
C ASP A 174 2.94 43.60 -14.61
N ALA A 175 4.26 43.68 -14.73
CA ALA A 175 5.16 42.59 -14.48
C ALA A 175 4.92 42.22 -13.01
N PRO A 176 4.48 40.99 -12.71
CA PRO A 176 4.25 40.60 -11.34
C PRO A 176 5.59 40.73 -10.61
N LEU A 177 5.66 41.68 -9.65
CA LEU A 177 6.76 41.79 -8.71
C LEU A 177 7.10 40.38 -8.25
N ALA A 178 8.33 39.94 -8.51
CA ALA A 178 8.80 38.62 -8.12
C ALA A 178 8.47 38.40 -6.65
N ALA A 179 7.50 37.51 -6.39
CA ALA A 179 7.03 37.25 -5.04
C ALA A 179 8.23 36.84 -4.17
N PRO A 180 8.37 37.36 -2.94
CA PRO A 180 9.54 37.11 -2.13
C PRO A 180 9.72 35.59 -1.95
N PRO A 181 10.96 35.07 -1.95
CA PRO A 181 11.24 33.62 -2.01
C PRO A 181 10.57 32.81 -0.89
N GLN A 182 10.27 33.44 0.25
CA GLN A 182 9.50 32.84 1.35
C GLN A 182 8.08 32.43 0.93
N THR A 183 7.40 33.27 0.13
CA THR A 183 6.02 32.99 -0.33
C THR A 183 5.94 31.75 -1.22
N LEU A 184 7.00 31.45 -1.98
CA LEU A 184 7.06 30.28 -2.86
C LEU A 184 7.32 28.99 -2.07
N ALA A 185 8.17 29.04 -1.05
CA ALA A 185 8.38 27.91 -0.15
C ALA A 185 7.09 27.57 0.63
N ASP A 186 6.40 28.61 1.13
CA ASP A 186 5.12 28.45 1.83
C ASP A 186 4.03 27.89 0.91
N ALA A 187 3.93 28.40 -0.32
CA ALA A 187 2.98 27.87 -1.31
C ALA A 187 3.26 26.40 -1.66
N ARG A 188 4.55 26.01 -1.76
CA ARG A 188 4.94 24.60 -1.96
C ARG A 188 4.59 23.72 -0.76
N GLN A 189 4.72 24.25 0.45
CA GLN A 189 4.33 23.49 1.64
C GLN A 189 2.81 23.34 1.71
N ASP A 190 2.05 24.38 1.37
CA ASP A 190 0.59 24.34 1.32
C ASP A 190 0.06 23.32 0.30
N THR A 191 0.69 23.19 -0.87
CA THR A 191 0.32 22.17 -1.85
C THR A 191 0.61 20.75 -1.34
N LEU A 192 1.76 20.53 -0.68
CA LEU A 192 2.08 19.25 -0.06
C LEU A 192 1.10 18.88 1.05
N ASP A 193 0.76 19.85 1.90
CA ASP A 193 -0.25 19.66 2.94
C ASP A 193 -1.62 19.33 2.32
N ALA A 194 -1.99 19.99 1.22
CA ALA A 194 -3.22 19.68 0.49
C ALA A 194 -3.24 18.23 -0.05
N VAL A 195 -2.12 17.76 -0.61
CA VAL A 195 -2.00 16.38 -1.10
C VAL A 195 -2.10 15.38 0.05
N LEU A 196 -1.48 15.67 1.19
CA LEU A 196 -1.61 14.87 2.39
C LEU A 196 -3.07 14.80 2.86
N GLY A 197 -3.76 15.95 2.87
CA GLY A 197 -5.18 16.05 3.18
C GLY A 197 -6.06 15.23 2.23
N LEU A 198 -5.75 15.21 0.93
CA LEU A 198 -6.43 14.37 -0.06
C LEU A 198 -6.21 12.88 0.24
N PHE A 199 -4.97 12.46 0.52
CA PHE A 199 -4.63 11.06 0.83
C PHE A 199 -5.37 10.59 2.09
N LEU A 200 -5.38 11.41 3.14
CA LEU A 200 -6.11 11.12 4.37
C LEU A 200 -7.62 11.01 4.11
N ALA A 201 -8.19 11.94 3.35
CA ALA A 201 -9.62 11.91 3.01
C ALA A 201 -10.00 10.66 2.20
N LYS A 202 -9.19 10.28 1.21
CA LYS A 202 -9.41 9.08 0.40
C LYS A 202 -9.28 7.80 1.23
N ARG A 203 -8.29 7.75 2.12
CA ARG A 203 -8.06 6.61 3.02
C ARG A 203 -9.19 6.45 4.04
N LEU A 204 -9.69 7.55 4.60
CA LEU A 204 -10.87 7.56 5.48
C LEU A 204 -12.12 7.08 4.75
N ASN A 205 -12.34 7.52 3.50
CA ASN A 205 -13.45 7.01 2.69
C ASN A 205 -13.32 5.51 2.41
N GLY A 206 -12.10 5.00 2.26
CA GLY A 206 -11.84 3.56 2.15
C GLY A 206 -12.07 2.78 3.45
N GLN A 207 -12.28 3.44 4.59
CA GLN A 207 -12.63 2.80 5.87
C GLN A 207 -14.14 2.68 6.09
N LEU A 208 -15.00 3.33 5.29
CA LEU A 208 -16.46 3.16 5.36
C LEU A 208 -16.92 1.69 5.34
N PRO A 209 -16.33 0.77 4.55
CA PRO A 209 -16.69 -0.64 4.59
C PRO A 209 -16.32 -1.35 5.90
N ILE A 210 -15.46 -0.79 6.75
CA ILE A 210 -15.26 -1.33 8.11
C ILE A 210 -16.57 -1.23 8.89
N LEU A 211 -17.40 -0.20 8.63
CA LEU A 211 -18.73 -0.13 9.22
C LEU A 211 -19.66 -1.24 8.72
N LEU A 212 -19.40 -1.83 7.54
CA LEU A 212 -20.09 -3.04 7.07
C LEU A 212 -19.49 -4.33 7.68
N ALA A 213 -18.22 -4.30 8.09
CA ALA A 213 -17.60 -5.41 8.80
C ALA A 213 -18.10 -5.54 10.26
N LEU A 214 -18.49 -4.42 10.90
CA LEU A 214 -19.03 -4.42 12.27
C LEU A 214 -20.33 -5.27 12.43
N PRO A 215 -21.35 -5.14 11.56
CA PRO A 215 -22.49 -6.06 11.53
C PRO A 215 -22.06 -7.50 11.35
N GLY A 216 -21.07 -7.77 10.49
CA GLY A 216 -20.54 -9.12 10.31
C GLY A 216 -19.95 -9.69 11.60
N LEU A 217 -19.18 -8.88 12.33
CA LEU A 217 -18.62 -9.26 13.63
C LEU A 217 -19.72 -9.49 14.67
N ARG A 218 -20.78 -8.66 14.67
CA ARG A 218 -21.95 -8.82 15.54
C ARG A 218 -22.76 -10.08 15.24
N LEU A 219 -22.88 -10.46 13.96
CA LEU A 219 -23.50 -11.71 13.54
C LEU A 219 -22.69 -12.92 14.01
N MET A 220 -21.36 -12.84 13.96
CA MET A 220 -20.48 -13.90 14.42
C MET A 220 -20.49 -14.08 15.94
N THR A 221 -20.74 -13.03 16.73
CA THR A 221 -20.79 -13.14 18.20
C THR A 221 -22.16 -13.50 18.76
N GLY A 222 -23.18 -13.69 17.92
CA GLY A 222 -24.55 -13.96 18.37
C GLY A 222 -25.20 -12.79 19.14
N ALA A 223 -24.59 -11.62 19.15
CA ALA A 223 -25.04 -10.44 19.90
C ALA A 223 -26.19 -9.68 19.22
N SER A 224 -26.98 -10.36 18.39
CA SER A 224 -28.21 -9.84 17.75
C SER A 224 -29.39 -9.75 18.71
N GLY A 225 -29.23 -10.17 19.97
CA GLY A 225 -30.22 -9.93 21.02
C GLY A 225 -30.38 -8.42 21.27
N THR A 226 -31.44 -7.83 20.71
CA THR A 226 -32.00 -6.61 21.26
C THR A 226 -32.29 -6.88 22.72
N SER A 227 -31.80 -6.02 23.60
CA SER A 227 -32.04 -6.03 25.04
C SER A 227 -33.55 -5.93 25.29
N THR A 228 -34.25 -7.05 25.23
CA THR A 228 -35.57 -7.15 25.82
C THR A 228 -35.38 -7.04 27.33
N PRO A 229 -36.18 -6.22 28.02
CA PRO A 229 -36.07 -6.06 29.46
C PRO A 229 -36.14 -7.43 30.12
N SER A 230 -35.15 -7.75 30.94
CA SER A 230 -35.01 -9.08 31.55
C SER A 230 -36.23 -9.34 32.43
N THR A 231 -37.14 -10.18 31.96
CA THR A 231 -38.17 -10.72 32.83
C THR A 231 -37.51 -11.78 33.73
N PRO A 232 -37.78 -11.78 35.04
CA PRO A 232 -37.08 -12.66 36.00
C PRO A 232 -37.32 -14.16 35.78
N TYR A 233 -38.18 -14.55 34.84
CA TYR A 233 -38.49 -15.93 34.50
C TYR A 233 -37.88 -16.40 33.17
N SER A 234 -37.12 -15.55 32.47
CA SER A 234 -36.46 -15.94 31.22
C SER A 234 -35.10 -16.56 31.53
N GLN A 235 -34.99 -17.89 31.42
CA GLN A 235 -33.69 -18.55 31.40
C GLN A 235 -32.88 -18.01 30.20
N PRO A 236 -31.59 -17.67 30.39
CA PRO A 236 -30.73 -17.22 29.31
C PRO A 236 -30.53 -18.35 28.33
N GLN A 237 -31.36 -18.39 27.28
CA GLN A 237 -31.19 -19.32 26.18
C GLN A 237 -29.96 -18.86 25.39
N SER A 238 -28.89 -19.64 25.44
CA SER A 238 -27.67 -19.38 24.67
C SER A 238 -28.01 -19.53 23.19
N ASN A 239 -28.26 -18.40 22.53
CA ASN A 239 -28.39 -18.36 21.08
C ASN A 239 -26.99 -18.54 20.48
N GLU A 240 -26.60 -19.78 20.25
CA GLU A 240 -25.43 -20.08 19.44
C GLU A 240 -25.67 -19.54 18.03
N PRO A 241 -24.73 -18.75 17.48
CA PRO A 241 -24.88 -18.18 16.15
C PRO A 241 -24.99 -19.31 15.12
N SER A 242 -26.00 -19.24 14.25
CA SER A 242 -26.10 -20.23 13.18
C SER A 242 -24.89 -20.09 12.26
N GLY A 243 -24.38 -21.19 11.69
CA GLY A 243 -23.22 -21.10 10.80
C GLY A 243 -23.51 -20.33 9.51
N GLY A 244 -24.78 -20.17 9.14
CA GLY A 244 -25.17 -19.17 8.14
C GLY A 244 -24.81 -17.74 8.56
N GLN A 245 -25.07 -17.37 9.82
CA GLN A 245 -24.67 -16.06 10.39
C GLN A 245 -23.15 -15.93 10.47
N ILE A 246 -22.45 -16.99 10.91
CA ILE A 246 -20.97 -16.99 10.99
C ILE A 246 -20.37 -16.78 9.60
N ALA A 247 -20.84 -17.53 8.60
CA ALA A 247 -20.30 -17.46 7.26
C ALA A 247 -20.61 -16.12 6.57
N LEU A 248 -21.82 -15.59 6.74
CA LEU A 248 -22.17 -14.27 6.22
C LEU A 248 -21.36 -13.17 6.91
N GLY A 249 -21.15 -13.28 8.23
CA GLY A 249 -20.30 -12.36 8.96
C GLY A 249 -18.84 -12.37 8.49
N LEU A 250 -18.29 -13.56 8.22
CA LEU A 250 -16.93 -13.72 7.73
C LEU A 250 -16.78 -13.25 6.27
N ALA A 251 -17.79 -13.46 5.43
CA ALA A 251 -17.83 -12.94 4.07
C ALA A 251 -17.86 -11.41 4.05
N LEU A 252 -18.70 -10.78 4.88
CA LEU A 252 -18.74 -9.32 5.04
C LEU A 252 -17.41 -8.76 5.55
N MET A 253 -16.81 -9.42 6.55
CA MET A 253 -15.52 -9.00 7.09
C MET A 253 -14.43 -9.07 6.02
N THR A 254 -14.33 -10.21 5.31
CA THR A 254 -13.30 -10.42 4.29
C THR A 254 -13.49 -9.46 3.11
N GLY A 255 -14.74 -9.28 2.64
CA GLY A 255 -15.08 -8.33 1.60
C GLY A 255 -14.75 -6.89 2.00
N GLY A 256 -15.08 -6.49 3.23
CA GLY A 256 -14.76 -5.16 3.76
C GLY A 256 -13.26 -4.89 3.83
N VAL A 257 -12.47 -5.85 4.32
CA VAL A 257 -11.00 -5.74 4.38
C VAL A 257 -10.38 -5.70 2.98
N ALA A 258 -10.83 -6.57 2.06
CA ALA A 258 -10.34 -6.61 0.69
C ALA A 258 -10.63 -5.29 -0.05
N TYR A 259 -11.86 -4.78 0.07
CA TYR A 259 -12.24 -3.47 -0.47
C TYR A 259 -11.34 -2.37 0.10
N MET A 260 -11.16 -2.32 1.43
CA MET A 260 -10.32 -1.33 2.09
C MET A 260 -8.89 -1.38 1.53
N TYR A 261 -8.33 -2.57 1.34
CA TYR A 261 -6.97 -2.72 0.81
C TYR A 261 -6.88 -2.19 -0.63
N ILE A 262 -7.79 -2.60 -1.52
CA ILE A 262 -7.80 -2.17 -2.93
C ILE A 262 -7.97 -0.65 -3.04
N HIS A 263 -8.88 -0.07 -2.25
CA HIS A 263 -9.13 1.38 -2.29
C HIS A 263 -8.04 2.21 -1.61
N ASN A 264 -7.37 1.69 -0.58
CA ASN A 264 -6.33 2.43 0.15
C ASN A 264 -4.92 2.26 -0.44
N ALA A 265 -4.67 1.20 -1.23
CA ALA A 265 -3.36 0.94 -1.82
C ALA A 265 -2.78 2.11 -2.66
N PRO A 266 -3.58 2.89 -3.42
CA PRO A 266 -3.07 4.05 -4.14
C PRO A 266 -2.69 5.24 -3.23
N TYR A 267 -3.22 5.29 -2.01
CA TYR A 267 -3.08 6.41 -1.08
C TYR A 267 -2.23 6.05 0.14
N SER A 268 -1.22 5.20 -0.05
CA SER A 268 -0.30 4.81 1.02
C SER A 268 0.68 5.93 1.39
N THR A 269 1.25 5.84 2.59
CA THR A 269 2.30 6.75 3.09
C THR A 269 3.52 6.75 2.18
N ASP A 270 3.92 5.57 1.68
CA ASP A 270 5.11 5.44 0.84
C ASP A 270 4.94 6.18 -0.49
N LYS A 271 3.73 6.13 -1.08
CA LYS A 271 3.42 6.88 -2.29
C LYS A 271 3.38 8.39 -2.05
N PHE A 272 2.90 8.81 -0.89
CA PHE A 272 2.96 10.22 -0.49
C PHE A 272 4.40 10.71 -0.34
N GLU A 273 5.26 9.97 0.36
CA GLU A 273 6.67 10.35 0.53
C GLU A 273 7.45 10.37 -0.79
N ALA A 274 7.20 9.40 -1.67
CA ALA A 274 7.76 9.39 -3.01
C ALA A 274 7.36 10.65 -3.80
N LEU A 275 6.06 11.01 -3.76
CA LEU A 275 5.53 12.19 -4.44
C LEU A 275 6.05 13.49 -3.82
N ARG A 276 6.15 13.55 -2.49
CA ARG A 276 6.75 14.68 -1.78
C ARG A 276 8.19 14.90 -2.21
N THR A 277 8.98 13.83 -2.25
CA THR A 277 10.38 13.88 -2.66
C THR A 277 10.51 14.36 -4.10
N SER A 278 9.69 13.84 -5.03
CA SER A 278 9.72 14.29 -6.42
C SER A 278 9.28 15.75 -6.59
N TYR A 279 8.27 16.18 -5.82
CA TYR A 279 7.79 17.56 -5.86
C TYR A 279 8.83 18.55 -5.32
N LEU A 280 9.52 18.21 -4.24
CA LEU A 280 10.63 19.00 -3.71
C LEU A 280 11.82 19.05 -4.66
N ALA A 281 12.03 18.00 -5.46
CA ALA A 281 13.01 17.98 -6.55
C ALA A 281 12.58 18.81 -7.79
N GLY A 282 11.47 19.54 -7.72
CA GLY A 282 10.98 20.40 -8.81
C GLY A 282 10.09 19.69 -9.83
N THR A 283 9.78 18.41 -9.64
CA THR A 283 8.84 17.71 -10.53
C THR A 283 7.42 18.23 -10.29
N PRO A 284 6.66 18.64 -11.33
CA PRO A 284 5.30 19.13 -11.13
C PRO A 284 4.38 18.01 -10.62
N LEU A 285 3.33 18.42 -9.89
CA LEU A 285 2.34 17.49 -9.37
C LEU A 285 1.57 16.79 -10.51
N PRO A 286 1.34 15.47 -10.48
CA PRO A 286 0.58 14.77 -11.50
C PRO A 286 -0.78 15.42 -11.77
N ALA A 287 -1.15 15.58 -13.05
CA ALA A 287 -2.38 16.26 -13.45
C ALA A 287 -3.64 15.64 -12.82
N SER A 288 -3.68 14.31 -12.68
CA SER A 288 -4.77 13.56 -12.05
C SER A 288 -4.95 13.89 -10.56
N LEU A 289 -3.87 14.24 -9.85
CA LEU A 289 -3.93 14.68 -8.46
C LEU A 289 -4.30 16.15 -8.35
N ARG A 290 -3.77 17.01 -9.25
CA ARG A 290 -4.16 18.43 -9.32
C ARG A 290 -5.67 18.59 -9.52
N ALA A 291 -6.27 17.81 -10.41
CA ALA A 291 -7.72 17.82 -10.65
C ALA A 291 -8.55 17.35 -9.42
N GLN A 292 -7.96 16.57 -8.51
CA GLN A 292 -8.64 16.07 -7.31
C GLN A 292 -8.43 16.96 -6.08
N LEU A 293 -7.45 17.88 -6.12
CA LEU A 293 -7.24 18.84 -5.06
C LEU A 293 -8.41 19.83 -5.01
N LYS A 294 -8.86 20.10 -3.78
CA LYS A 294 -9.99 20.97 -3.44
C LYS A 294 -9.57 21.78 -2.23
N THR A 295 -10.16 22.94 -2.04
CA THR A 295 -9.82 23.86 -0.93
C THR A 295 -9.90 23.18 0.45
N LYS A 296 -10.87 22.28 0.64
CA LYS A 296 -10.99 21.48 1.87
C LYS A 296 -9.77 20.61 2.19
N HIS A 297 -9.02 20.19 1.17
CA HIS A 297 -7.84 19.34 1.35
C HIS A 297 -6.67 20.14 1.95
N ILE A 298 -6.51 21.40 1.57
CA ILE A 298 -5.52 22.32 2.16
C ILE A 298 -5.77 22.45 3.66
N ALA A 299 -7.00 22.77 4.06
CA ALA A 299 -7.39 22.90 5.47
C ALA A 299 -7.15 21.59 6.25
N SER A 300 -7.52 20.44 5.67
CA SER A 300 -7.30 19.13 6.31
C SER A 300 -5.81 18.79 6.47
N GLY A 301 -4.95 19.19 5.53
CA GLY A 301 -3.51 19.02 5.61
C GLY A 301 -2.89 19.81 6.76
N ARG A 302 -3.21 21.10 6.83
CA ARG A 302 -2.72 22.00 7.90
C ARG A 302 -3.12 21.50 9.28
N THR A 303 -4.40 21.14 9.48
CA THR A 303 -4.88 20.60 10.77
C THR A 303 -4.18 19.29 11.17
N TYR A 304 -3.79 18.46 10.20
CA TYR A 304 -3.02 17.25 10.46
C TYR A 304 -1.57 17.57 10.87
N ARG A 305 -0.91 18.51 10.20
CA ARG A 305 0.43 18.99 10.55
C ARG A 305 0.48 19.54 11.97
N GLU A 306 -0.43 20.44 12.32
CA GLU A 306 -0.56 20.99 13.68
C GLU A 306 -0.78 19.90 14.74
N ARG A 307 -1.49 18.82 14.39
CA ARG A 307 -1.69 17.68 15.30
C ARG A 307 -0.40 16.91 15.51
N LEU A 308 0.41 16.73 14.47
CA LEU A 308 1.72 16.08 14.58
C LEU A 308 2.69 16.92 15.40
N GLU A 309 2.75 18.23 15.17
CA GLU A 309 3.58 19.17 15.93
C GLU A 309 3.21 19.16 17.42
N ARG A 310 1.92 19.21 17.75
CA ARG A 310 1.45 19.08 19.14
C ARG A 310 1.86 17.75 19.77
N ARG A 311 1.79 16.64 19.04
CA ARG A 311 2.25 15.33 19.53
C ARG A 311 3.77 15.29 19.74
N ALA A 312 4.54 15.88 18.83
CA ALA A 312 5.99 15.97 18.95
C ALA A 312 6.40 16.82 20.15
N ALA A 313 5.74 17.96 20.37
CA ALA A 313 5.96 18.83 21.53
C ALA A 313 5.69 18.11 22.86
N ARG A 314 4.63 17.29 22.92
CA ARG A 314 4.34 16.47 24.11
C ARG A 314 5.39 15.41 24.39
N ARG A 315 6.04 14.85 23.36
CA ARG A 315 7.10 13.83 23.51
C ARG A 315 8.44 14.41 23.95
N ARG A 316 8.62 15.73 23.85
CA ARG A 316 9.84 16.43 24.28
C ARG A 316 9.77 16.90 25.75
N LYS A 317 8.59 16.83 26.37
CA LYS A 317 8.38 17.04 27.80
C LYS A 317 8.52 15.72 28.53
#